data_AF-A0A847DHZ8-F1
#
_entry.id   AF-A0A847DHZ8-F1
#
_cell.length_a   1.000
_cell.length_b   1.000
_cell.length_c   1.000
_cell.angle_alpha   90.00
_cell.angle_beta   90.00
_cell.angle_gamma   90.00
#
_symmetry.space_group_name_H-M   'P 1'
#
loop_
_entity.id
_entity.type
_entity.pdbx_description
1 polymer ?
#
loop_
_entity_poly.entity_id
_entity_poly.type
_entity_poly.pdbx_seq_one_letter_code
_entity_poly.pdbx_strand_id
1 'polypeptide(L)' 'MSDLLKKIEDEALGLTNQERAFLADRLLSSLSEDTLTDVDAAWIAEAERRYKEYKEGKRPGIKAQEVFAEADRLLK' A
#
# COMPACT_ATOMS: atom_id res chain seq x y z
N MET A 1 10.30 25.12 -8.06
CA MET A 1 8.87 24.90 -7.71
C MET A 1 8.07 25.93 -8.50
N SER A 2 7.06 25.55 -9.26
CA SER A 2 6.28 26.54 -10.02
C SER A 2 5.33 27.31 -9.10
N ASP A 3 5.00 28.55 -9.45
CA ASP A 3 4.04 29.36 -8.69
C ASP A 3 2.66 28.66 -8.59
N LEU A 4 2.28 27.92 -9.63
CA LEU A 4 1.07 27.10 -9.64
C LEU A 4 1.13 25.97 -8.60
N LEU A 5 2.25 25.25 -8.51
CA LEU A 5 2.42 24.17 -7.54
C LEU A 5 2.31 24.68 -6.11
N LYS A 6 2.94 25.82 -5.82
CA LYS A 6 2.88 26.45 -4.49
C LYS A 6 1.45 26.87 -4.12
N LYS A 7 0.71 27.46 -5.07
CA LYS A 7 -0.70 27.82 -4.86
C LYS A 7 -1.57 26.59 -4.55
N ILE A 8 -1.40 25.50 -5.30
CA ILE A 8 -2.15 24.26 -5.08
C ILE A 8 -1.83 23.65 -3.71
N GLU A 9 -0.56 23.68 -3.29
CA GLU A 9 -0.13 23.22 -1.97
C GLU A 9 -0.80 24.02 -0.84
N ASP A 10 -0.75 25.34 -0.92
CA ASP A 10 -1.37 26.24 0.07
C ASP A 10 -2.90 26.00 0.17
N GLU A 11 -3.59 25.85 -0.97
CA GLU A 11 -5.03 25.55 -1.00
C GLU A 11 -5.35 24.16 -0.43
N ALA A 12 -4.55 23.13 -0.75
CA ALA A 12 -4.75 21.77 -0.26
C ALA A 12 -4.52 21.65 1.26
N LEU A 13 -3.58 22.42 1.81
CA LEU A 13 -3.34 22.49 3.25
C LEU A 13 -4.49 23.19 4.01
N GLY A 14 -5.26 24.04 3.34
CA GLY A 14 -6.48 24.66 3.88
C GLY A 14 -7.68 23.71 4.01
N LEU A 15 -7.64 22.53 3.39
CA LEU A 15 -8.71 21.53 3.45
C LEU A 15 -8.82 20.88 4.83
N THR A 16 -9.99 20.32 5.14
CA THR A 16 -10.13 19.44 6.30
C THR A 16 -9.26 18.20 6.16
N ASN A 17 -8.98 17.52 7.28
CA ASN A 17 -8.18 16.29 7.26
C ASN A 17 -8.76 15.22 6.32
N GLN A 18 -10.09 15.08 6.27
CA GLN A 18 -10.77 14.08 5.45
C GLN A 18 -10.69 14.43 3.96
N GLU A 19 -10.93 15.68 3.58
CA GLU A 19 -10.83 16.14 2.19
C GLU A 19 -9.39 16.05 1.68
N ARG A 20 -8.41 16.41 2.53
CA ARG A 20 -6.99 16.28 2.18
C ARG A 20 -6.57 14.83 1.99
N ALA A 21 -7.05 13.91 2.84
CA ALA A 21 -6.80 12.48 2.67
C ALA A 21 -7.38 11.96 1.35
N PHE A 22 -8.61 12.37 1.02
CA PHE A 22 -9.26 12.01 -0.25
C PHE A 22 -8.51 12.57 -1.48
N LEU A 23 -8.06 13.83 -1.42
CA LEU A 23 -7.28 14.43 -2.50
C LEU A 23 -5.92 13.74 -2.66
N ALA A 24 -5.24 13.42 -1.55
CA ALA A 24 -3.97 12.71 -1.56
C ALA A 24 -4.08 11.32 -2.22
N ASP A 25 -5.13 10.57 -1.91
CA ASP A 25 -5.40 9.27 -2.53
C ASP A 25 -5.58 9.37 -4.06
N ARG A 26 -6.33 10.37 -4.52
CA ARG A 26 -6.54 10.63 -5.96
C ARG A 26 -5.26 11.02 -6.67
N LEU A 27 -4.46 11.92 -6.07
CA LEU A 27 -3.18 12.34 -6.63
C LEU A 27 -2.20 11.17 -6.69
N LEU A 28 -2.10 10.38 -5.61
CA LEU A 28 -1.26 9.20 -5.57
C LEU A 28 -1.67 8.18 -6.65
N SER A 29 -2.98 7.93 -6.79
CA SER A 29 -3.52 7.05 -7.83
C SER A 29 -3.24 7.54 -9.25
N SER A 30 -3.09 8.86 -9.46
CA SER A 30 -2.71 9.42 -10.76
C SER A 30 -1.22 9.27 -11.09
N LEU A 31 -0.37 8.95 -10.10
CA LEU A 31 1.05 8.71 -10.28
C LEU A 31 1.37 7.26 -10.63
N SER A 32 0.46 6.34 -10.32
CA SER A 32 0.57 4.95 -10.77
C SER A 32 0.44 4.92 -12.30
N GLU A 33 1.55 4.62 -12.98
CA GLU A 33 1.47 4.22 -14.38
C GLU A 33 0.72 2.88 -14.46
N ASP A 34 -0.20 2.74 -15.42
CA ASP A 34 -0.95 1.48 -15.67
C ASP A 34 -0.03 0.31 -16.09
N THR A 35 1.27 0.57 -16.22
CA THR A 35 2.28 -0.41 -16.60
C THR A 35 2.88 -1.09 -15.39
N LEU A 36 2.67 -2.41 -15.29
CA LEU A 36 3.41 -3.27 -14.38
C LEU A 36 4.90 -3.05 -14.57
N THR A 37 5.58 -2.65 -13.49
CA THR A 37 7.03 -2.55 -13.45
C THR A 37 7.64 -3.95 -13.32
N ASP A 38 8.95 -4.07 -13.56
CA ASP A 38 9.69 -5.31 -13.29
C ASP A 38 9.57 -5.74 -11.81
N VAL A 39 9.42 -4.76 -10.90
CA VAL A 39 9.20 -5.02 -9.48
C VAL A 39 7.83 -5.65 -9.27
N ASP A 40 6.77 -5.12 -9.91
CA ASP A 40 5.43 -5.68 -9.80
C ASP A 40 5.37 -7.11 -10.35
N ALA A 41 6.02 -7.35 -11.50
CA ALA A 41 6.12 -8.69 -12.07
C ALA A 41 6.84 -9.67 -11.13
N ALA A 42 7.93 -9.24 -10.49
CA ALA A 42 8.65 -10.05 -9.51
C ALA A 42 7.80 -10.33 -8.27
N TRP A 43 7.01 -9.36 -7.80
CA TRP A 43 6.07 -9.54 -6.68
C TRP A 43 4.95 -10.52 -7.01
N ILE A 44 4.38 -10.44 -8.21
CA ILE A 44 3.36 -11.39 -8.69
C ILE A 44 3.94 -12.82 -8.70
N ALA A 45 5.11 -13.01 -9.30
CA ALA A 45 5.75 -14.32 -9.38
C ALA A 45 6.03 -14.91 -7.98
N GLU A 46 6.51 -14.09 -7.04
CA GLU A 46 6.74 -14.53 -5.66
C GLU A 46 5.44 -14.85 -4.93
N ALA A 47 4.38 -14.06 -5.12
CA ALA A 47 3.07 -14.31 -4.52
C ALA A 47 2.48 -15.65 -4.99
N GLU A 48 2.50 -15.90 -6.31
CA GLU A 48 2.05 -17.16 -6.90
C GLU A 48 2.86 -18.36 -6.39
N ARG A 49 4.19 -18.23 -6.34
CA ARG A 49 5.08 -19.27 -5.80
C ARG A 49 4.74 -19.59 -4.36
N ARG A 50 4.58 -18.58 -3.50
CA ARG A 50 4.25 -18.78 -2.07
C ARG A 50 2.88 -19.41 -1.89
N TYR A 51 1.90 -18.98 -2.67
CA TYR A 51 0.56 -19.57 -2.61
C TYR A 51 0.58 -21.05 -3.01
N LYS A 52 1.33 -21.40 -4.05
CA LYS A 52 1.53 -22.79 -4.47
C LYS A 52 2.21 -23.63 -3.38
N GLU A 53 3.30 -23.14 -2.78
CA GLU A 53 3.98 -23.83 -1.68
C GLU A 53 3.06 -24.06 -0.48
N TYR A 54 2.21 -23.08 -0.15
CA TYR A 54 1.20 -23.21 0.90
C TYR A 54 0.16 -24.29 0.55
N LYS A 55 -0.38 -24.27 -0.67
CA LYS A 55 -1.37 -25.25 -1.15
C LYS A 55 -0.81 -26.67 -1.20
N GLU A 56 0.47 -26.81 -1.50
CA GLU A 56 1.19 -28.09 -1.49
C GLU A 56 1.64 -28.54 -0.09
N GLY A 57 1.41 -27.73 0.95
CA GLY A 57 1.81 -28.03 2.33
C GLY A 57 3.32 -27.90 2.59
N LYS A 58 4.09 -27.40 1.62
CA LYS A 58 5.54 -27.15 1.75
C LYS A 58 5.84 -25.97 2.66
N ARG A 59 4.90 -25.03 2.77
CA ARG A 59 4.98 -23.88 3.67
C ARG A 59 3.73 -23.82 4.56
N PRO A 60 3.83 -24.15 5.86
CA PRO A 60 2.69 -24.05 6.76
C PRO A 60 2.29 -22.58 6.95
N GLY A 61 0.99 -22.35 7.03
CA GLY A 61 0.46 -21.05 7.47
C GLY A 61 0.61 -20.87 8.98
N ILE A 62 0.59 -19.61 9.41
CA ILE A 62 0.50 -19.25 10.84
C ILE A 62 -0.98 -19.06 11.16
N LYS A 63 -1.43 -19.49 12.35
CA LYS A 63 -2.82 -19.25 12.75
C LYS A 63 -3.07 -17.76 12.90
N ALA A 64 -4.19 -17.28 12.37
CA ALA A 64 -4.55 -15.86 12.43
C ALA A 64 -4.52 -15.30 13.87
N GLN A 65 -5.00 -16.08 14.85
CA GLN A 65 -4.98 -15.68 16.26
C GLN A 65 -3.57 -15.39 16.78
N GLU A 66 -2.56 -16.17 16.37
CA GLU A 66 -1.17 -15.96 16.79
C GLU A 66 -0.61 -14.68 16.16
N VAL A 67 -0.93 -14.43 14.89
CA VAL A 67 -0.53 -13.19 14.18
C VAL A 67 -1.13 -11.95 14.84
N PHE A 68 -2.43 -11.96 15.13
CA PHE A 68 -3.08 -10.80 15.77
C PHE A 68 -2.57 -10.57 17.20
N ALA A 69 -2.37 -11.63 17.98
CA ALA A 69 -1.83 -11.50 19.34
C ALA A 69 -0.39 -10.97 19.38
N GLU A 70 0.42 -11.22 18.34
CA GLU A 70 1.74 -10.58 18.19
C GLU A 70 1.61 -9.10 17.81
N ALA A 71 0.76 -8.77 16.83
CA ALA A 71 0.54 -7.39 16.41
C ALA A 71 0.05 -6.50 17.57
N ASP A 72 -0.89 -6.98 18.40
CA ASP A 72 -1.40 -6.28 19.57
C ASP A 72 -0.32 -6.03 20.65
N ARG A 73 0.69 -6.91 20.73
CA ARG A 73 1.82 -6.73 21.65
C ARG A 73 2.79 -5.65 21.16
N LEU A 74 2.98 -5.51 19.85
CA LEU A 74 3.89 -4.53 19.25
C LEU A 74 3.32 -3.11 19.25
N LEU A 75 1.99 -2.97 19.35
CA LEU A 75 1.28 -1.68 19.39
C LEU A 75 1.08 -1.11 20.80
N LYS A 76 1.60 -1.79 21.84
CA LYS A 76 1.61 -1.33 23.24
C LYS A 76 2.96 -0.74 23.62
#